data_AF-A0A482TWS2-F1
#
_entry.id   AF-A0A482TWS2-F1
#
_cell.length_a   1.000
_cell.length_b   1.000
_cell.length_c   1.000
_cell.angle_alpha   90.00
_cell.angle_beta   90.00
_cell.angle_gamma   90.00
#
_symmetry.space_group_name_H-M   'P 1'
#
loop_
_entity.id
_entity.type
_entity.pdbx_description
1 polymer ?
#
loop_
_entity_poly.entity_id
_entity_poly.type
_entity_poly.pdbx_seq_one_letter_code
_entity_poly.pdbx_strand_id
1 'polypeptide(L)'
;MANLNKNFELLVQREFSTKETLQVLQQNKQIYWSWGVEKLVNYYDKGLILIVNAHHHKGLLFIRLSWDDTYSYYLLNDDNSIKKEVHNVYFDELQKRVDKDIEFINEYK
;
A
#
# COMPACT_ATOMS: atom_id res chain seq x y z
N MET A 1 -14.11 13.82 -9.42
CA MET A 1 -13.43 12.91 -8.46
C MET A 1 -14.45 12.07 -7.67
N ALA A 2 -15.37 11.35 -8.34
CA ALA A 2 -16.50 10.68 -7.65
C ALA A 2 -16.45 9.13 -7.68
N ASN A 3 -15.52 8.53 -8.43
CA ASN A 3 -15.47 7.06 -8.59
C ASN A 3 -14.36 6.37 -7.77
N LEU A 4 -13.51 7.11 -7.07
CA LEU A 4 -12.47 6.51 -6.25
C LEU A 4 -13.03 5.97 -4.92
N ASN A 5 -14.05 6.64 -4.35
CA ASN A 5 -14.51 6.38 -2.99
C ASN A 5 -15.32 5.10 -2.82
N LYS A 6 -16.08 4.65 -3.84
CA LYS A 6 -17.02 3.52 -3.66
C LYS A 6 -16.34 2.17 -3.41
N ASN A 7 -15.15 1.94 -3.97
CA ASN A 7 -14.47 0.65 -3.80
C ASN A 7 -13.71 0.57 -2.47
N PHE A 8 -13.16 1.70 -1.98
CA PHE A 8 -12.39 1.70 -0.73
C PHE A 8 -13.27 1.58 0.52
N GLU A 9 -14.50 2.08 0.52
CA GLU A 9 -15.46 1.90 1.62
C GLU A 9 -15.70 0.42 1.97
N LEU A 10 -15.61 -0.48 0.99
CA LEU A 10 -15.76 -1.92 1.21
C LEU A 10 -14.46 -2.58 1.71
N LEU A 11 -13.32 -1.92 1.51
CA LEU A 11 -12.02 -2.41 1.91
C LEU A 11 -11.60 -1.88 3.28
N VAL A 12 -12.08 -0.75 3.76
CA VAL A 12 -11.70 -0.26 5.10
C VAL A 12 -12.20 -1.18 6.22
N GLN A 13 -11.52 -1.16 7.37
CA GLN A 13 -11.97 -1.87 8.57
C GLN A 13 -11.98 -0.94 9.78
N ARG A 14 -10.80 -0.67 10.36
CA ARG A 14 -10.64 0.17 11.54
C ARG A 14 -9.79 1.40 11.25
N GLU A 15 -9.90 2.37 12.14
CA GLU A 15 -9.02 3.53 12.16
C GLU A 15 -7.62 3.15 12.67
N PHE A 16 -6.60 3.79 12.12
CA PHE A 16 -5.21 3.63 12.50
C PHE A 16 -4.39 4.87 12.15
N SER A 17 -3.20 4.98 12.74
CA SER A 17 -2.27 6.07 12.42
C SER A 17 -1.62 5.83 11.04
N THR A 18 -2.14 6.52 10.02
CA THR A 18 -1.54 6.51 8.67
C THR A 18 -0.12 7.08 8.67
N LYS A 19 0.18 7.99 9.61
CA LYS A 19 1.51 8.57 9.81
C LYS A 19 2.51 7.55 10.33
N GLU A 20 2.15 6.75 11.34
CA GLU A 20 3.02 5.68 11.85
C GLU A 20 3.24 4.61 10.79
N THR A 21 2.19 4.26 10.06
CA THR A 21 2.29 3.29 8.95
C THR A 21 3.21 3.80 7.85
N LEU A 22 3.18 5.10 7.55
CA LEU A 22 4.12 5.70 6.60
C LEU A 22 5.57 5.62 7.11
N GLN A 23 5.81 5.77 8.42
CA GLN A 23 7.15 5.59 9.00
C GLN A 23 7.64 4.15 8.84
N VAL A 24 6.76 3.16 9.03
CA VAL A 24 7.06 1.74 8.78
C VAL A 24 7.45 1.52 7.32
N LEU A 25 6.67 2.05 6.37
CA LEU A 25 6.99 1.96 4.93
C LEU A 25 8.29 2.69 4.54
N GLN A 26 8.74 3.63 5.36
CA GLN A 26 9.94 4.44 5.13
C GLN A 26 11.15 3.96 5.96
N GLN A 27 11.05 2.81 6.66
CA GLN A 27 12.12 2.29 7.51
C GLN A 27 13.45 2.19 6.74
N ASN A 28 13.41 1.61 5.53
CA ASN A 28 14.47 1.76 4.54
C ASN A 28 14.10 2.81 3.49
N LYS A 29 14.67 4.01 3.59
CA LYS A 29 14.35 5.12 2.67
C LYS A 29 14.71 4.85 1.22
N GLN A 30 15.78 4.10 0.96
CA GLN A 30 16.22 3.81 -0.41
C GLN A 30 15.18 2.94 -1.13
N ILE A 31 14.65 1.93 -0.44
CA ILE A 31 13.56 1.08 -0.93
C ILE A 31 12.30 1.93 -1.15
N TYR A 32 11.92 2.76 -0.18
CA TYR A 32 10.74 3.60 -0.34
C TYR A 32 10.84 4.57 -1.54
N TRP A 33 12.03 5.13 -1.77
CA TRP A 33 12.25 6.03 -2.91
C TRP A 33 12.23 5.31 -4.26
N SER A 34 12.65 4.05 -4.35
CA SER A 34 12.59 3.29 -5.61
C SER A 34 11.15 3.06 -6.07
N TRP A 35 10.17 3.07 -5.17
CA TRP A 35 8.76 2.91 -5.54
C TRP A 35 8.18 4.09 -6.33
N GLY A 36 8.89 5.23 -6.41
CA GLY A 36 8.44 6.38 -7.18
C GLY A 36 7.09 6.94 -6.70
N VAL A 37 6.92 7.09 -5.38
CA VAL A 37 5.65 7.57 -4.79
C VAL A 37 5.36 9.01 -5.23
N GLU A 38 4.30 9.22 -5.99
CA GLU A 38 3.89 10.53 -6.52
C GLU A 38 2.93 11.25 -5.56
N LYS A 39 2.06 10.50 -4.89
CA LYS A 39 1.03 11.05 -4.01
C LYS A 39 0.70 10.13 -2.86
N LEU A 40 0.46 10.74 -1.70
CA LEU A 40 -0.04 10.11 -0.49
C LEU A 40 -1.43 10.66 -0.18
N VAL A 41 -2.39 9.78 0.10
CA VAL A 41 -3.74 10.17 0.52
C VAL A 41 -4.12 9.38 1.76
N ASN A 42 -4.48 10.11 2.82
CA ASN A 42 -5.14 9.54 3.99
C ASN A 42 -6.63 9.40 3.71
N TYR A 43 -7.14 8.17 3.75
CA TYR A 43 -8.54 7.85 3.59
C TYR A 43 -9.23 7.76 4.96
N TYR A 44 -9.63 8.92 5.50
CA TYR A 44 -10.38 9.02 6.76
C TYR A 44 -9.76 8.26 7.94
N ASP A 45 -8.43 8.20 8.03
CA ASP A 45 -7.66 7.43 9.00
C ASP A 45 -7.94 5.91 8.98
N LYS A 46 -8.65 5.41 7.97
CA LYS A 46 -9.01 4.00 7.77
C LYS A 46 -8.24 3.34 6.63
N GLY A 47 -7.46 4.12 5.89
CA GLY A 47 -6.60 3.62 4.83
C GLY A 47 -5.53 4.62 4.42
N LEU A 48 -4.39 4.10 3.99
CA LEU A 48 -3.29 4.85 3.40
C LEU A 48 -3.20 4.49 1.92
N ILE A 49 -3.37 5.47 1.04
CA ILE A 49 -3.25 5.31 -0.40
C ILE A 49 -1.92 5.92 -0.86
N LEU A 50 -1.16 5.16 -1.62
CA LEU A 50 0.03 5.60 -2.34
C LEU A 50 -0.24 5.48 -3.85
N ILE A 51 0.06 6.53 -4.60
CA ILE A 51 0.22 6.44 -6.06
C ILE A 51 1.70 6.16 -6.31
N VAL A 52 2.00 4.99 -6.87
CA VAL A 52 3.37 4.50 -7.07
C VAL A 52 3.66 4.30 -8.55
N ASN A 53 4.93 4.44 -8.92
CA ASN A 53 5.44 4.19 -10.26
C ASN A 53 6.63 3.22 -10.19
N ALA A 54 6.37 2.07 -9.57
CA ALA A 54 7.35 1.02 -9.36
C ALA A 54 7.49 0.12 -10.60
N HIS A 55 8.51 -0.73 -10.62
CA HIS A 55 8.86 -1.55 -11.77
C HIS A 55 7.73 -2.52 -12.19
N HIS A 56 7.15 -3.25 -11.23
CA HIS A 56 6.11 -4.27 -11.48
C HIS A 56 4.68 -3.75 -11.28
N HIS A 57 4.53 -2.64 -10.55
CA HIS A 57 3.23 -2.03 -10.30
C HIS A 57 3.26 -0.50 -10.44
N LYS A 58 2.37 0.01 -11.27
CA LYS A 58 2.11 1.44 -11.46
C LYS A 58 0.65 1.69 -11.16
N GLY A 59 0.36 2.72 -10.39
CA GLY A 59 -1.00 3.05 -9.96
C GLY A 59 -1.15 3.00 -8.45
N LEU A 60 -2.29 2.50 -7.98
CA LEU A 60 -2.70 2.64 -6.58
C LEU A 60 -2.23 1.46 -5.74
N LEU A 61 -1.62 1.78 -4.60
CA LEU A 61 -1.38 0.89 -3.47
C LEU A 61 -2.24 1.38 -2.31
N PHE A 62 -3.19 0.57 -1.86
CA PHE A 62 -4.04 0.87 -0.71
C PHE A 62 -3.66 -0.03 0.46
N ILE A 63 -3.46 0.55 1.64
CA ILE A 63 -3.06 -0.15 2.86
C ILE A 63 -4.11 0.13 3.94
N ARG A 64 -4.56 -0.91 4.63
CA ARG A 64 -5.44 -0.81 5.81
C ARG A 64 -4.84 -1.59 6.97
N LEU A 65 -5.27 -1.23 8.18
CA LEU A 65 -5.10 -2.06 9.36
C LEU A 65 -6.36 -2.91 9.57
N SER A 66 -6.17 -4.20 9.83
CA SER A 66 -7.23 -5.16 10.10
C SER A 66 -7.55 -5.26 11.60
N TRP A 67 -8.70 -5.85 11.93
CA TRP A 67 -9.14 -6.00 13.34
C TRP A 67 -8.19 -6.81 14.22
N ASP A 68 -7.40 -7.69 13.62
CA ASP A 68 -6.40 -8.55 14.27
C ASP A 68 -5.02 -7.89 14.40
N ASP A 69 -4.96 -6.56 14.29
CA ASP A 69 -3.73 -5.76 14.37
C ASP A 69 -2.67 -6.10 13.29
N THR A 70 -3.08 -6.73 12.20
CA THR A 70 -2.24 -6.94 11.02
C THR A 70 -2.57 -5.96 9.90
N TYR A 71 -1.63 -5.73 8.99
CA TYR A 71 -1.88 -4.95 7.78
C TYR A 71 -2.44 -5.83 6.67
N SER A 72 -3.29 -5.22 5.85
CA SER A 72 -3.61 -5.71 4.50
C SER A 72 -3.29 -4.64 3.48
N TYR A 73 -2.81 -5.04 2.30
CA TYR A 73 -2.61 -4.11 1.20
C TYR A 73 -3.15 -4.64 -0.13
N TYR A 74 -3.48 -3.71 -0.99
CA TYR A 74 -4.17 -3.94 -2.25
C TYR A 74 -3.47 -3.15 -3.36
N LEU A 75 -3.14 -3.83 -4.44
CA LEU A 75 -2.68 -3.21 -5.68
C LEU A 75 -3.88 -3.07 -6.59
N LEU A 76 -4.18 -1.85 -7.03
CA LEU A 76 -5.30 -1.59 -7.92
C LEU A 76 -4.81 -1.15 -9.30
N ASN A 77 -5.54 -1.58 -10.34
CA ASN A 77 -5.37 -1.11 -11.70
C ASN A 77 -5.97 0.30 -11.87
N ASP A 78 -5.74 0.93 -13.04
CA ASP A 78 -6.26 2.26 -13.36
C ASP A 78 -7.80 2.35 -13.36
N ASP A 79 -8.48 1.23 -13.55
CA ASP A 79 -9.95 1.11 -13.49
C ASP A 79 -10.49 0.86 -12.07
N ASN A 80 -9.62 0.94 -11.05
CA ASN A 80 -9.87 0.63 -9.64
C ASN A 80 -10.28 -0.84 -9.37
N SER A 81 -10.02 -1.76 -10.30
CA SER A 81 -10.12 -3.20 -10.02
C SER A 81 -8.93 -3.67 -9.17
N ILE A 82 -9.18 -4.63 -8.28
CA ILE A 82 -8.12 -5.22 -7.44
C ILE A 82 -7.29 -6.15 -8.32
N LYS A 83 -6.02 -5.78 -8.56
CA LYS A 83 -5.03 -6.62 -9.23
C LYS A 83 -4.47 -7.68 -8.29
N LYS A 84 -4.22 -7.29 -7.04
CA LYS A 84 -3.67 -8.16 -6.00
C LYS A 84 -4.11 -7.68 -4.63
N GLU A 85 -4.35 -8.62 -3.73
CA GLU A 85 -4.56 -8.36 -2.31
C GLU A 85 -3.66 -9.27 -1.47
N VAL A 86 -3.18 -8.74 -0.35
CA VAL A 86 -2.35 -9.45 0.62
C VAL A 86 -2.85 -9.11 2.01
N HIS A 87 -3.00 -10.12 2.85
CA HIS A 87 -3.55 -10.03 4.21
C HIS A 87 -2.55 -10.57 5.24
N ASN A 88 -2.84 -10.29 6.52
CA ASN A 88 -2.11 -10.81 7.67
C ASN A 88 -0.60 -10.45 7.63
N VAL A 89 -0.30 -9.20 7.29
CA VAL A 89 1.06 -8.69 7.19
C VAL A 89 1.45 -7.99 8.48
N TYR A 90 2.45 -8.52 9.18
CA TYR A 90 3.01 -7.86 10.36
C TYR A 90 3.73 -6.56 9.98
N PHE A 91 3.78 -5.62 10.92
CA PHE A 91 4.34 -4.28 10.69
C PHE A 91 5.80 -4.34 10.21
N ASP A 92 6.61 -5.24 10.76
CA ASP A 92 8.03 -5.44 10.45
C ASP A 92 8.26 -6.09 9.07
N GLU A 93 7.24 -6.75 8.52
CA GLU A 93 7.28 -7.31 7.17
C GLU A 93 6.68 -6.40 6.10
N LEU A 94 5.91 -5.37 6.49
CA LEU A 94 5.08 -4.59 5.57
C LEU A 94 5.89 -3.99 4.41
N GLN A 95 6.97 -3.27 4.71
CA GLN A 95 7.81 -2.64 3.68
C GLN A 95 8.37 -3.70 2.71
N LYS A 96 8.89 -4.81 3.24
CA LYS A 96 9.51 -5.89 2.45
C LYS A 96 8.50 -6.60 1.57
N ARG A 97 7.29 -6.84 2.06
CA ARG A 97 6.20 -7.50 1.31
C ARG A 97 5.71 -6.62 0.17
N VAL A 98 5.48 -5.33 0.45
CA VAL A 98 5.12 -4.34 -0.56
C VAL A 98 6.21 -4.25 -1.63
N ASP A 99 7.46 -4.04 -1.23
CA ASP A 99 8.60 -3.93 -2.15
C ASP A 99 8.72 -5.15 -3.07
N LYS A 100 8.62 -6.35 -2.50
CA LYS A 100 8.65 -7.61 -3.26
C LYS A 100 7.59 -7.67 -4.35
N ASP A 101 6.43 -7.09 -4.10
CA ASP A 101 5.27 -7.15 -4.99
C ASP A 101 5.23 -6.04 -6.04
N ILE A 102 5.83 -4.86 -5.75
CA ILE A 102 5.73 -3.69 -6.64
C ILE A 102 7.03 -3.35 -7.36
N GLU A 103 8.20 -3.65 -6.77
CA GLU A 103 9.50 -3.13 -7.25
C GLU A 103 10.54 -4.23 -7.43
N PHE A 104 10.74 -5.10 -6.43
CA PHE A 104 11.90 -5.99 -6.33
C PHE A 104 12.20 -6.77 -7.62
N ILE A 105 13.43 -6.64 -8.11
CA ILE A 105 13.98 -7.42 -9.21
C ILE A 105 15.11 -8.26 -8.65
N ASN A 106 15.10 -9.56 -8.91
CA ASN A 106 16.25 -10.39 -8.56
C ASN A 106 17.36 -10.18 -9.61
N GLU A 107 18.22 -9.19 -9.40
CA GLU A 107 19.37 -8.93 -10.30
C GLU A 107 20.48 -9.99 -10.19
N TYR A 108 20.36 -11.00 -9.34
CA TYR A 108 21.27 -12.14 -9.29
C TYR A 108 20.64 -13.42 -9.87
N LYS A 109 21.01 -13.70 -11.11
CA LYS A 109 21.30 -15.06 -11.61
C LYS A 109 22.63 -15.06 -12.34
#